data_AF-A0A6N2VEP6-F1
#
_entry.id   AF-A0A6N2VEP6-F1
#
_cell.length_a   1.000
_cell.length_b   1.000
_cell.length_c   1.000
_cell.angle_alpha   90.00
_cell.angle_beta   90.00
_cell.angle_gamma   90.00
#
_symmetry.space_group_name_H-M   'P 1'
#
loop_
_entity.id
_entity.type
_entity.pdbx_description
1 polymer ?
#
loop_
_entity_poly.entity_id
_entity_poly.type
_entity_poly.pdbx_seq_one_letter_code
_entity_poly.pdbx_strand_id
1 'polypeptide(L)'
;MSNKSIIIPVNNKPTKIESVQNFVIVGANGSGKSHLGAWIEQQSANGEVLRISAQRALSIPDSITIKSEEAAWNKIYYGEELHHDKNYKWNWGNGLTTKLIDDYDSVLSAIFARLNKEDRAYVIDCKDKEKRGETKADVPQMIIDKITSIWNAIYPHRQIILEDAKIKAKTTSSEEYHAKEMSDGERVTIYLLGQCLIAPNDMTIIIDEPEIHLHKSVLRQIWWYFFYCE
;
A
#
# COMPACT_ATOMS: atom_id res chain seq x y z
N MET A 1 23.73 -4.39 1.67
CA MET A 1 22.43 -4.60 1.01
C MET A 1 22.15 -6.08 1.01
N SER A 2 21.04 -6.53 1.59
CA SER A 2 20.63 -7.93 1.53
C SER A 2 20.21 -8.27 0.09
N ASN A 3 20.60 -9.44 -0.44
CA ASN A 3 20.12 -9.89 -1.74
C ASN A 3 18.63 -10.24 -1.61
N LYS A 4 17.77 -9.58 -2.40
CA LYS A 4 16.37 -9.95 -2.58
C LYS A 4 16.30 -11.12 -3.55
N SER A 5 15.30 -12.00 -3.40
CA SER A 5 15.11 -13.09 -4.35
C SER A 5 13.64 -13.40 -4.60
N ILE A 6 13.34 -13.83 -5.81
CA ILE A 6 12.01 -14.27 -6.22
C ILE A 6 12.13 -15.58 -7.00
N ILE A 7 11.17 -16.47 -6.83
CA ILE A 7 11.04 -17.69 -7.62
C ILE A 7 9.97 -17.43 -8.67
N ILE A 8 10.35 -17.61 -9.95
CA ILE A 8 9.47 -17.49 -11.12
C ILE A 8 9.63 -18.71 -12.04
N PRO A 9 8.65 -19.02 -12.90
CA PRO A 9 8.75 -20.15 -13.82
C PRO A 9 9.55 -19.73 -15.05
N VAL A 10 10.75 -20.30 -15.23
CA VAL A 10 11.58 -20.13 -16.43
C VAL A 10 11.60 -21.48 -17.16
N ASN A 11 11.16 -21.51 -18.42
CA ASN A 11 11.00 -22.76 -19.19
C ASN A 11 10.22 -23.85 -18.42
N ASN A 12 9.10 -23.47 -17.79
CA ASN A 12 8.26 -24.32 -16.94
C ASN A 12 8.95 -24.93 -15.71
N LYS A 13 10.09 -24.36 -15.27
CA LYS A 13 10.78 -24.78 -14.05
C LYS A 13 10.86 -23.61 -13.06
N PRO A 14 10.47 -23.82 -11.79
CA PRO A 14 10.69 -22.83 -10.73
C PRO A 14 12.18 -22.50 -10.65
N THR A 15 12.52 -21.24 -10.87
CA THR A 15 13.90 -20.75 -10.90
C THR A 15 14.01 -19.57 -9.98
N LYS A 16 14.98 -19.62 -9.05
CA LYS A 16 15.30 -18.51 -8.15
C LYS A 16 16.09 -17.46 -8.93
N ILE A 17 15.62 -16.22 -8.87
CA ILE A 17 16.32 -15.04 -9.41
C ILE A 17 16.66 -14.14 -8.23
N GLU A 18 17.91 -13.72 -8.15
CA GLU A 18 18.40 -12.83 -7.10
C GLU A 18 18.69 -11.44 -7.67
N SER A 19 18.47 -10.41 -6.86
CA SER A 19 18.73 -9.03 -7.22
C SER A 19 19.03 -8.22 -5.96
N VAL A 20 19.89 -7.21 -6.10
CA VAL A 20 20.11 -6.18 -5.06
C VAL A 20 19.05 -5.07 -5.11
N GLN A 21 18.25 -5.04 -6.19
CA GLN A 21 17.17 -4.09 -6.44
C GLN A 21 15.84 -4.81 -6.62
N ASN A 22 14.76 -4.04 -6.72
CA ASN A 22 13.43 -4.58 -7.02
C ASN A 22 13.35 -5.13 -8.46
N PHE A 23 12.40 -6.03 -8.70
CA PHE A 23 12.20 -6.65 -10.01
C PHE A 23 11.18 -5.88 -10.85
N VAL A 24 11.48 -5.66 -12.13
CA VAL A 24 10.54 -5.11 -13.11
C VAL A 24 10.35 -6.13 -14.23
N ILE A 25 9.11 -6.57 -14.42
CA ILE A 25 8.75 -7.58 -15.42
C ILE A 25 8.03 -6.90 -16.57
N VAL A 26 8.61 -6.98 -17.76
CA VAL A 26 8.07 -6.37 -19.00
C VAL A 26 7.76 -7.44 -20.03
N GLY A 27 6.68 -7.23 -20.78
CA GLY A 27 6.24 -8.14 -21.83
C GLY A 27 5.11 -7.52 -22.65
N ALA A 28 4.88 -8.04 -23.86
CA ALA A 28 3.81 -7.59 -24.74
C ALA A 28 2.42 -7.73 -24.07
N ASN A 29 1.44 -6.97 -24.52
CA ASN A 29 0.06 -7.13 -24.08
C ASN A 29 -0.41 -8.56 -24.34
N GLY A 30 -1.01 -9.21 -23.33
CA GLY A 30 -1.43 -10.61 -23.40
C GLY A 30 -0.33 -11.65 -23.14
N SER A 31 0.91 -11.24 -22.82
CA SER A 31 2.01 -12.18 -22.49
C SER A 31 1.87 -12.92 -21.15
N GLY A 32 0.82 -12.64 -20.37
CA GLY A 32 0.55 -13.32 -19.10
C GLY A 32 1.18 -12.68 -17.86
N LYS A 33 1.55 -11.39 -17.89
CA LYS A 33 2.15 -10.67 -16.73
C LYS A 33 1.31 -10.78 -15.45
N SER A 34 0.01 -10.51 -15.53
CA SER A 34 -0.91 -10.64 -14.39
C SER A 34 -1.02 -12.09 -13.89
N HIS A 35 -1.01 -13.07 -14.80
CA HIS A 35 -1.01 -14.49 -14.45
C HIS A 35 0.30 -14.90 -13.77
N LEU A 36 1.44 -14.33 -14.18
CA LEU A 36 2.70 -14.54 -13.49
C LEU A 36 2.66 -13.98 -12.07
N GLY A 37 2.11 -12.77 -11.87
CA GLY A 37 1.89 -12.21 -10.54
C GLY A 37 1.03 -13.11 -9.65
N ALA A 38 -0.08 -13.64 -10.19
CA ALA A 38 -0.94 -14.60 -9.48
C ALA A 38 -0.21 -15.92 -9.17
N TRP A 39 0.60 -16.43 -10.10
CA TRP A 39 1.40 -17.63 -9.89
C TRP A 39 2.42 -17.44 -8.76
N ILE A 40 3.13 -16.30 -8.74
CA ILE A 40 4.12 -15.96 -7.70
C ILE A 40 3.45 -15.93 -6.32
N GLU A 41 2.27 -15.31 -6.21
CA GLU A 41 1.49 -15.23 -4.97
C GLU A 41 1.09 -16.61 -4.42
N GLN A 42 0.87 -17.59 -5.29
CA GLN A 42 0.50 -18.95 -4.90
C GLN A 42 1.70 -19.81 -4.49
N GLN A 43 2.93 -19.37 -4.76
CA GLN A 43 4.12 -20.16 -4.43
C GLN A 43 4.52 -19.96 -2.97
N SER A 44 4.42 -21.02 -2.16
CA SER A 44 4.91 -20.99 -0.77
C SER A 44 6.39 -20.62 -0.65
N ALA A 45 7.20 -20.93 -1.66
CA ALA A 45 8.63 -20.62 -1.68
C ALA A 45 8.94 -19.11 -1.82
N ASN A 46 7.95 -18.30 -2.20
CA ASN A 46 8.04 -16.83 -2.21
C ASN A 46 7.58 -16.20 -0.88
N GLY A 47 7.20 -17.01 0.11
CA GLY A 47 6.76 -16.54 1.42
C GLY A 47 5.43 -15.80 1.36
N GLU A 48 5.30 -14.76 2.18
CA GLU A 48 4.11 -13.90 2.21
C GLU A 48 4.16 -12.88 1.07
N VAL A 49 3.15 -12.92 0.20
CA VAL A 49 3.09 -12.10 -1.01
C VAL A 49 1.86 -11.22 -1.00
N LEU A 50 1.98 -9.89 -0.93
CA LEU A 50 0.86 -8.99 -1.17
C LEU A 50 0.75 -8.70 -2.66
N ARG A 51 -0.35 -9.08 -3.30
CA ARG A 51 -0.63 -8.71 -4.69
C ARG A 51 -1.66 -7.61 -4.79
N ILE A 52 -1.25 -6.48 -5.37
CA ILE A 52 -2.09 -5.33 -5.68
C ILE A 52 -2.57 -5.47 -7.13
N SER A 53 -3.87 -5.74 -7.30
CA SER A 53 -4.49 -5.98 -8.60
C SER A 53 -4.59 -4.70 -9.44
N ALA A 54 -4.36 -4.82 -10.75
CA ALA A 54 -4.65 -3.82 -11.77
C ALA A 54 -6.13 -3.37 -11.74
N GLN A 55 -7.05 -4.32 -11.53
CA GLN A 55 -8.48 -4.07 -11.45
C GLN A 55 -8.88 -3.78 -10.01
N ARG A 56 -8.96 -2.49 -9.67
CA ARG A 56 -9.22 -1.98 -8.32
C ARG A 56 -10.21 -0.81 -8.35
N ALA A 57 -11.12 -0.78 -7.38
CA ALA A 57 -12.03 0.33 -7.17
C ALA A 57 -11.28 1.49 -6.48
N LEU A 58 -11.55 2.72 -6.93
CA LEU A 58 -10.92 3.96 -6.41
C LEU A 58 -11.93 4.88 -5.71
N SER A 59 -13.07 4.33 -5.29
CA SER A 59 -14.08 5.06 -4.55
C SER A 59 -13.62 5.28 -3.10
N ILE A 60 -13.61 6.54 -2.68
CA ILE A 60 -13.31 6.94 -1.30
C ILE A 60 -14.64 7.32 -0.63
N PRO A 61 -14.98 6.73 0.53
CA PRO A 61 -16.20 7.09 1.26
C PRO A 61 -16.09 8.49 1.86
N ASP A 62 -17.22 9.15 2.13
CA ASP A 62 -17.28 10.47 2.78
C ASP A 62 -16.73 10.47 4.22
N SER A 63 -16.73 9.31 4.86
CA SER A 63 -16.20 9.06 6.19
C SER A 63 -15.71 7.62 6.27
N ILE A 64 -14.50 7.41 6.77
CA ILE A 64 -13.87 6.10 6.84
C ILE A 64 -14.32 5.41 8.13
N THR A 65 -14.75 4.16 8.02
CA THR A 65 -15.04 3.36 9.21
C THR A 65 -13.73 2.77 9.73
N ILE A 66 -13.21 3.34 10.81
CA ILE A 66 -11.95 2.87 11.43
C ILE A 66 -12.21 1.55 12.15
N LYS A 67 -11.50 0.50 11.72
CA LYS A 67 -11.42 -0.81 12.35
C LYS A 67 -10.06 -0.99 13.03
N SER A 68 -9.82 -2.15 13.66
CA SER A 68 -8.47 -2.49 14.08
C SER A 68 -7.56 -2.62 12.86
N GLU A 69 -6.28 -2.32 13.03
CA GLU A 69 -5.26 -2.46 11.99
C GLU A 69 -5.22 -3.90 11.45
N GLU A 70 -5.36 -4.89 12.33
CA GLU A 70 -5.43 -6.31 11.98
C GLU A 70 -6.63 -6.65 11.12
N ALA A 71 -7.85 -6.23 11.50
CA ALA A 71 -9.04 -6.52 10.70
C ALA A 71 -8.97 -5.85 9.32
N ALA A 72 -8.53 -4.59 9.28
CA ALA A 72 -8.32 -3.87 8.03
C ALA A 72 -7.26 -4.57 7.15
N TRP A 73 -6.15 -5.02 7.74
CA TRP A 73 -5.12 -5.79 7.04
C TRP A 73 -5.64 -7.13 6.52
N ASN A 74 -6.38 -7.89 7.32
CA ASN A 74 -6.97 -9.15 6.89
C ASN A 74 -7.87 -8.93 5.67
N LYS A 75 -8.71 -7.89 5.70
CA LYS A 75 -9.57 -7.54 4.57
C LYS A 75 -8.77 -7.23 3.30
N ILE A 76 -7.66 -6.51 3.42
CA ILE A 76 -6.74 -6.21 2.32
C ILE A 76 -6.07 -7.49 1.80
N TYR A 77 -5.52 -8.32 2.69
CA TYR A 77 -4.65 -9.43 2.32
C TYR A 77 -5.42 -10.71 1.92
N TYR A 78 -6.45 -11.08 2.68
CA TYR A 78 -7.28 -12.27 2.48
C TYR A 78 -8.61 -11.97 1.79
N GLY A 79 -8.99 -10.70 1.62
CA GLY A 79 -10.26 -10.30 1.00
C GLY A 79 -11.44 -10.28 1.97
N GLU A 80 -11.24 -10.68 3.22
CA GLU A 80 -12.20 -10.65 4.33
C GLU A 80 -11.47 -10.66 5.68
N GLU A 81 -12.19 -10.46 6.79
CA GLU A 81 -11.61 -10.08 8.08
C GLU A 81 -11.30 -11.25 9.02
N LEU A 82 -12.00 -12.37 8.88
CA LEU A 82 -12.09 -13.42 9.90
C LEU A 82 -11.28 -14.67 9.57
N HIS A 83 -11.24 -15.09 8.30
CA HIS A 83 -10.51 -16.27 7.86
C HIS A 83 -9.23 -15.85 7.11
N HIS A 84 -8.16 -16.57 7.41
CA HIS A 84 -6.84 -16.29 6.86
C HIS A 84 -6.60 -17.13 5.60
N ASP A 85 -7.53 -17.05 4.64
CA ASP A 85 -7.46 -17.75 3.35
C ASP A 85 -7.67 -16.79 2.17
N LYS A 86 -6.68 -16.72 1.28
CA LYS A 86 -6.75 -15.88 0.09
C LYS A 86 -7.76 -16.35 -0.96
N ASN A 87 -8.32 -17.55 -0.83
CA ASN A 87 -9.41 -18.00 -1.69
C ASN A 87 -10.62 -17.08 -1.60
N TYR A 88 -10.87 -16.45 -0.45
CA TYR A 88 -11.91 -15.41 -0.31
C TYR A 88 -11.60 -14.19 -1.19
N LYS A 89 -10.35 -13.72 -1.19
CA LYS A 89 -9.89 -12.65 -2.09
C LYS A 89 -10.01 -13.05 -3.55
N TRP A 90 -9.64 -14.27 -3.92
CA TRP A 90 -9.49 -14.64 -5.34
C TRP A 90 -10.62 -15.51 -5.91
N ASN A 91 -11.74 -15.61 -5.20
CA ASN A 91 -12.92 -16.39 -5.60
C ASN A 91 -12.55 -17.84 -5.97
N TRP A 92 -11.80 -18.51 -5.09
CA TRP A 92 -11.34 -19.89 -5.28
C TRP A 92 -10.59 -20.10 -6.61
N GLY A 93 -9.80 -19.10 -7.02
CA GLY A 93 -9.02 -19.15 -8.26
C GLY A 93 -9.74 -18.63 -9.50
N ASN A 94 -11.07 -18.50 -9.47
CA ASN A 94 -11.86 -18.07 -10.64
C ASN A 94 -11.68 -16.58 -10.99
N GLY A 95 -11.13 -15.78 -10.07
CA GLY A 95 -10.97 -14.33 -10.21
C GLY A 95 -9.53 -13.85 -10.08
N LEU A 96 -8.52 -14.72 -10.25
CA LEU A 96 -7.12 -14.39 -9.94
C LEU A 96 -6.61 -13.11 -10.62
N THR A 97 -7.01 -12.86 -11.87
CA THR A 97 -6.56 -11.71 -12.67
C THR A 97 -7.69 -10.80 -13.13
N THR A 98 -8.94 -11.18 -12.88
CA THR A 98 -10.15 -10.52 -13.42
C THR A 98 -11.09 -9.97 -12.35
N LYS A 99 -10.84 -10.26 -11.06
CA LYS A 99 -11.69 -9.75 -9.99
C LYS A 99 -11.39 -8.28 -9.76
N LEU A 100 -12.44 -7.46 -9.73
CA LEU A 100 -12.39 -6.11 -9.20
C LEU A 100 -12.15 -6.17 -7.69
N ILE A 101 -11.01 -5.65 -7.25
CA ILE A 101 -10.67 -5.53 -5.83
C ILE A 101 -11.27 -4.23 -5.30
N ASP A 102 -12.11 -4.35 -4.26
CA ASP A 102 -12.77 -3.24 -3.60
C ASP A 102 -12.41 -3.26 -2.11
N ASP A 103 -11.19 -2.81 -1.82
CA ASP A 103 -10.59 -2.79 -0.48
C ASP A 103 -10.06 -1.40 -0.09
N TYR A 104 -10.40 -0.36 -0.86
CA TYR A 104 -9.90 1.00 -0.62
C TYR A 104 -10.25 1.50 0.78
N ASP A 105 -11.51 1.33 1.22
CA ASP A 105 -11.93 1.68 2.59
C ASP A 105 -11.08 0.96 3.65
N SER A 106 -10.73 -0.30 3.41
CA SER A 106 -9.87 -1.06 4.33
C SER A 106 -8.43 -0.55 4.35
N VAL A 107 -7.88 -0.14 3.21
CA VAL A 107 -6.57 0.54 3.15
C VAL A 107 -6.58 1.81 3.99
N LEU A 108 -7.62 2.64 3.84
CA LEU A 108 -7.75 3.87 4.62
C LEU A 108 -7.96 3.59 6.11
N SER A 109 -8.81 2.62 6.43
CA SER A 109 -9.05 2.16 7.80
C SER A 109 -7.74 1.71 8.47
N ALA A 110 -6.89 0.97 7.75
CA ALA A 110 -5.59 0.54 8.24
C ALA A 110 -4.62 1.72 8.49
N ILE A 111 -4.57 2.71 7.58
CA ILE A 111 -3.75 3.93 7.77
C ILE A 111 -4.16 4.65 9.07
N PHE A 112 -5.45 4.91 9.26
CA PHE A 112 -5.95 5.57 10.46
C PHE A 112 -5.75 4.72 11.72
N ALA A 113 -5.91 3.40 11.62
CA ALA A 113 -5.66 2.49 12.74
C ALA A 113 -4.18 2.51 13.17
N ARG A 114 -3.25 2.52 12.20
CA ARG A 114 -1.81 2.62 12.48
C ARG A 114 -1.43 3.98 13.05
N LEU A 115 -1.93 5.08 12.49
CA LEU A 115 -1.74 6.43 13.04
C LEU A 115 -2.17 6.48 14.52
N ASN A 116 -3.39 6.02 14.82
CA ASN A 116 -3.89 5.98 16.19
C ASN A 116 -3.05 5.11 17.14
N LYS A 117 -2.42 4.05 16.62
CA LYS A 117 -1.55 3.15 17.40
C LYS A 117 -0.20 3.80 17.67
N GLU A 118 0.40 4.44 16.68
CA GLU A 118 1.66 5.20 16.78
C GLU A 118 1.52 6.37 17.75
N ASP A 119 0.45 7.18 17.60
CA ASP A 119 0.14 8.30 18.50
C ASP A 119 -0.01 7.85 19.95
N ARG A 120 -0.80 6.78 20.18
CA ARG A 120 -0.99 6.22 21.52
C ARG A 120 0.32 5.73 22.13
N ALA A 121 1.13 5.01 21.35
CA ALA A 121 2.42 4.50 21.81
C ALA A 121 3.35 5.65 22.22
N TYR A 122 3.44 6.70 21.41
CA TYR A 122 4.25 7.88 21.71
C TYR A 122 3.76 8.62 22.97
N VAL A 123 2.44 8.80 23.13
CA VAL A 123 1.87 9.44 24.33
C VAL A 123 2.14 8.61 25.59
N ILE A 124 2.06 7.28 25.51
CA ILE A 124 2.38 6.39 26.64
C ILE A 124 3.86 6.54 27.03
N ASP A 125 4.77 6.48 26.06
CA ASP A 125 6.21 6.65 26.30
C ASP A 125 6.53 8.01 26.96
N CYS A 126 5.92 9.09 26.45
CA CYS A 126 6.06 10.44 27.02
C CYS A 126 5.62 10.49 28.49
N LYS A 127 4.46 9.91 28.81
CA LYS A 127 3.92 9.87 30.19
C LYS A 127 4.82 9.07 31.12
N ASP A 128 5.38 7.96 30.66
CA ASP A 128 6.21 7.11 31.49
C ASP A 128 7.62 7.69 31.70
N LYS A 129 8.16 8.43 30.72
CA LYS A 129 9.40 9.22 30.90
C LYS A 129 9.21 10.38 31.86
N GLU A 130 8.08 11.09 31.76
CA GLU A 130 7.75 12.19 32.66
C GLU A 130 7.64 11.73 34.11
N LYS A 131 6.99 10.59 34.38
CA LYS A 131 6.95 9.99 35.73
C LYS A 131 8.33 9.63 36.27
N ARG A 132 9.27 9.27 35.40
CA ARG A 132 10.64 8.91 35.77
C ARG A 132 11.59 10.11 35.84
N GLY A 133 11.13 11.31 35.49
CA GLY A 133 11.99 12.51 35.39
C GLY A 133 12.99 12.44 34.23
N GLU A 134 12.71 11.61 33.22
CA GLU A 134 13.56 11.44 32.03
C GLU A 134 13.19 12.43 30.93
N THR A 135 14.14 12.74 30.05
CA THR A 135 13.89 13.55 28.86
C THR A 135 12.99 12.79 27.87
N LYS A 136 11.96 13.48 27.35
CA LYS A 136 11.06 12.93 26.32
C LYS A 136 11.86 12.64 25.03
N ALA A 137 11.53 11.55 24.34
CA ALA A 137 12.15 11.26 23.06
C ALA A 137 11.66 12.22 21.98
N ASP A 138 12.44 12.34 20.91
CA ASP A 138 11.97 12.97 19.68
C ASP A 138 10.75 12.22 19.13
N VAL A 139 9.87 12.97 18.46
CA VAL A 139 8.70 12.39 17.80
C VAL A 139 9.20 11.42 16.72
N PRO A 140 8.84 10.12 16.77
CA PRO A 140 9.23 9.19 15.73
C PRO A 140 8.52 9.55 14.43
N GLN A 141 9.12 9.19 13.29
CA GLN A 141 8.46 9.35 11.99
C GLN A 141 7.28 8.36 11.88
N MET A 142 6.07 8.90 11.87
CA MET A 142 4.82 8.13 11.83
C MET A 142 4.38 7.82 10.40
N ILE A 143 3.37 6.97 10.23
CA ILE A 143 2.81 6.64 8.91
C ILE A 143 2.33 7.89 8.16
N ILE A 144 1.73 8.85 8.85
CA ILE A 144 1.23 10.09 8.23
C ILE A 144 2.39 10.95 7.72
N ASP A 145 3.52 10.99 8.43
CA ASP A 145 4.72 11.72 8.00
C ASP A 145 5.30 11.08 6.73
N LYS A 146 5.36 9.74 6.69
CA LYS A 146 5.82 8.99 5.51
C LYS A 146 4.90 9.23 4.30
N ILE A 147 3.59 9.10 4.48
CA ILE A 147 2.60 9.35 3.42
C ILE A 147 2.74 10.79 2.92
N THR A 148 2.76 11.77 3.82
CA THR A 148 2.81 13.20 3.48
C THR A 148 4.12 13.57 2.80
N SER A 149 5.25 13.01 3.27
CA SER A 149 6.56 13.23 2.66
C SER A 149 6.62 12.72 1.22
N ILE A 150 6.18 11.48 0.98
CA ILE A 150 6.15 10.88 -0.36
C ILE A 150 5.14 11.61 -1.24
N TRP A 151 3.96 11.93 -0.70
CA TRP A 151 2.91 12.69 -1.40
C TRP A 151 3.42 14.05 -1.88
N ASN A 152 4.02 14.85 -0.99
CA ASN A 152 4.51 16.19 -1.32
C ASN A 152 5.62 16.15 -2.37
N ALA A 153 6.40 15.07 -2.40
CA ALA A 153 7.41 14.89 -3.43
C ALA A 153 6.81 14.57 -4.80
N ILE A 154 5.73 13.79 -4.85
CA ILE A 154 5.01 13.44 -6.10
C ILE A 154 4.15 14.62 -6.60
N TYR A 155 3.52 15.34 -5.66
CA TYR A 155 2.55 16.41 -5.92
C TYR A 155 2.94 17.71 -5.17
N PRO A 156 4.01 18.42 -5.58
CA PRO A 156 4.55 19.55 -4.83
C PRO A 156 3.60 20.75 -4.67
N HIS A 157 2.54 20.83 -5.50
CA HIS A 157 1.54 21.90 -5.46
C HIS A 157 0.24 21.48 -4.78
N ARG A 158 0.21 20.30 -4.15
CA ARG A 158 -0.97 19.75 -3.48
C ARG A 158 -0.61 19.17 -2.13
N GLN A 159 -1.36 19.56 -1.12
CA GLN A 159 -1.24 19.00 0.23
C GLN A 159 -2.32 17.95 0.42
N ILE A 160 -1.96 16.84 1.06
CA ILE A 160 -2.88 15.84 1.56
C ILE A 160 -3.06 16.05 3.06
N ILE A 161 -4.30 15.92 3.53
CA ILE A 161 -4.66 16.09 4.93
C ILE A 161 -5.46 14.86 5.34
N LEU A 162 -4.99 14.16 6.38
CA LEU A 162 -5.65 12.99 6.96
C LEU A 162 -6.08 13.35 8.37
N GLU A 163 -7.36 13.59 8.58
CA GLU A 163 -7.93 14.02 9.86
C GLU A 163 -9.38 13.58 9.99
N ASP A 164 -9.88 13.41 11.22
CA ASP A 164 -11.30 13.11 11.49
C ASP A 164 -11.87 11.95 10.65
N ALA A 165 -11.07 10.87 10.48
CA ALA A 165 -11.42 9.72 9.64
C ALA A 165 -11.81 10.10 8.19
N LYS A 166 -11.20 11.16 7.67
CA LYS A 166 -11.39 11.68 6.31
C LYS A 166 -10.05 12.00 5.68
N ILE A 167 -10.05 11.96 4.35
CA ILE A 167 -8.93 12.47 3.57
C ILE A 167 -9.44 13.69 2.82
N LYS A 168 -8.67 14.76 2.92
CA LYS A 168 -8.86 15.98 2.16
C LYS A 168 -7.61 16.28 1.36
N ALA A 169 -7.80 17.08 0.33
CA ALA A 169 -6.71 17.67 -0.43
C ALA A 169 -6.89 19.18 -0.48
N LYS A 170 -5.77 19.88 -0.60
CA LYS A 170 -5.73 21.32 -0.78
C LYS A 170 -4.68 21.68 -1.81
N THR A 171 -5.00 22.62 -2.69
CA THR A 171 -4.00 23.22 -3.59
C THR A 171 -3.59 24.59 -3.07
N THR A 172 -2.47 25.14 -3.55
CA THR A 172 -1.99 26.47 -3.15
C THR A 172 -3.04 27.57 -3.34
N SER A 173 -3.99 27.38 -4.26
CA SER A 173 -5.00 28.36 -4.66
C SER A 173 -6.44 27.96 -4.35
N SER A 174 -6.68 26.81 -3.70
CA SER A 174 -8.04 26.31 -3.43
C SER A 174 -8.30 26.15 -1.94
N GLU A 175 -9.59 26.19 -1.60
CA GLU A 175 -10.08 25.64 -0.33
C GLU A 175 -9.82 24.12 -0.26
N GLU A 176 -9.88 23.59 0.96
CA GLU A 176 -9.87 22.15 1.19
C GLU A 176 -11.08 21.49 0.56
N TYR A 177 -10.86 20.36 -0.09
CA TYR A 177 -11.92 19.56 -0.68
C TYR A 177 -11.74 18.08 -0.33
N HIS A 178 -12.85 17.34 -0.38
CA HIS A 178 -12.86 15.94 0.01
C HIS A 178 -12.13 15.07 -1.01
N ALA A 179 -11.41 14.04 -0.54
CA ALA A 179 -10.59 13.19 -1.41
C ALA A 179 -11.37 12.43 -2.51
N LYS A 180 -12.69 12.30 -2.35
CA LYS A 180 -13.58 11.76 -3.39
C LYS A 180 -13.56 12.58 -4.70
N GLU A 181 -13.19 13.85 -4.62
CA GLU A 181 -13.10 14.77 -5.76
C GLU A 181 -11.69 14.85 -6.35
N MET A 182 -10.74 14.10 -5.79
CA MET A 182 -9.38 13.97 -6.33
C MET A 182 -9.39 13.22 -7.66
N SER A 183 -8.40 13.50 -8.49
CA SER A 183 -8.20 12.76 -9.74
C SER A 183 -7.92 11.28 -9.49
N ASP A 184 -8.16 10.43 -10.48
CA ASP A 184 -7.90 8.98 -10.36
C ASP A 184 -6.45 8.69 -9.99
N GLY A 185 -5.49 9.42 -10.56
CA GLY A 185 -4.08 9.20 -10.27
C GLY A 185 -3.69 9.56 -8.84
N GLU A 186 -4.31 10.59 -8.28
CA GLU A 186 -4.13 10.98 -6.88
C GLU A 186 -4.70 9.92 -5.93
N ARG A 187 -5.90 9.41 -6.22
CA ARG A 187 -6.53 8.32 -5.45
C ARG A 187 -5.69 7.05 -5.53
N VAL A 188 -5.20 6.68 -6.72
CA VAL A 188 -4.29 5.53 -6.89
C VAL A 188 -3.01 5.71 -6.08
N THR A 189 -2.46 6.92 -6.02
CA THR A 189 -1.24 7.17 -5.26
C THR A 189 -1.44 6.89 -3.77
N ILE A 190 -2.52 7.40 -3.16
CA ILE A 190 -2.82 7.11 -1.74
C ILE A 190 -3.04 5.62 -1.54
N TYR A 191 -3.78 4.98 -2.44
CA TYR A 191 -4.05 3.54 -2.36
C TYR A 191 -2.75 2.71 -2.37
N LEU A 192 -1.84 3.00 -3.30
CA LEU A 192 -0.56 2.30 -3.40
C LEU A 192 0.34 2.58 -2.18
N LEU A 193 0.44 3.83 -1.74
CA LEU A 193 1.20 4.19 -0.53
C LEU A 193 0.64 3.48 0.69
N GLY A 194 -0.69 3.45 0.85
CA GLY A 194 -1.36 2.78 1.95
C GLY A 194 -1.07 1.28 1.97
N GLN A 195 -1.28 0.59 0.83
CA GLN A 195 -0.99 -0.84 0.70
C GLN A 195 0.48 -1.17 1.04
N CYS A 196 1.43 -0.41 0.48
CA CYS A 196 2.85 -0.67 0.70
C CYS A 196 3.29 -0.35 2.14
N LEU A 197 2.85 0.78 2.70
CA LEU A 197 3.26 1.17 4.04
C LEU A 197 2.59 0.31 5.11
N ILE A 198 1.35 -0.14 4.91
CA ILE A 198 0.64 -1.00 5.86
C ILE A 198 1.14 -2.45 5.84
N ALA A 199 1.65 -2.94 4.70
CA ALA A 199 2.19 -4.29 4.61
C ALA A 199 3.20 -4.56 5.73
N PRO A 200 3.09 -5.71 6.42
CA PRO A 200 4.13 -6.20 7.31
C PRO A 200 5.52 -6.22 6.67
N ASN A 201 6.55 -6.11 7.51
CA ASN A 201 7.93 -6.24 7.08
C ASN A 201 8.17 -7.60 6.40
N ASP A 202 9.17 -7.64 5.50
CA ASP A 202 9.62 -8.84 4.78
C ASP A 202 8.60 -9.47 3.82
N MET A 203 7.47 -8.80 3.57
CA MET A 203 6.54 -9.20 2.52
C MET A 203 7.05 -8.90 1.11
N THR A 204 6.77 -9.81 0.18
CA THR A 204 6.93 -9.53 -1.26
C THR A 204 5.69 -8.80 -1.77
N ILE A 205 5.85 -7.57 -2.28
CA ILE A 205 4.74 -6.82 -2.87
C ILE A 205 4.81 -6.92 -4.40
N ILE A 206 3.73 -7.38 -5.01
CA ILE A 206 3.54 -7.42 -6.46
C ILE A 206 2.50 -6.37 -6.84
N ILE A 207 2.87 -5.47 -7.74
CA ILE A 207 1.97 -4.44 -8.25
C ILE A 207 1.69 -4.75 -9.71
N ASP A 208 0.46 -5.14 -10.01
CA ASP A 208 0.03 -5.47 -11.36
C ASP A 208 -0.41 -4.22 -12.12
N GLU A 209 0.03 -4.12 -13.38
CA GLU A 209 -0.11 -2.95 -14.26
C GLU A 209 0.04 -1.61 -13.48
N PRO A 210 1.23 -1.37 -12.91
CA PRO A 210 1.52 -0.22 -12.05
C PRO A 210 1.17 1.14 -12.67
N GLU A 211 1.12 1.23 -13.99
CA GLU A 211 0.78 2.41 -14.78
C GLU A 211 -0.72 2.75 -14.84
N ILE A 212 -1.60 1.82 -14.48
CA ILE A 212 -3.04 2.03 -14.61
C ILE A 212 -3.50 3.19 -13.74
N HIS A 213 -4.27 4.09 -14.38
CA HIS A 213 -4.84 5.33 -13.81
C HIS A 213 -3.80 6.39 -13.42
N LEU A 214 -2.50 6.20 -13.74
CA LEU A 214 -1.45 7.18 -13.47
C LEU A 214 -1.00 7.89 -14.75
N HIS A 215 -0.89 9.21 -14.67
CA HIS A 215 -0.21 9.97 -15.72
C HIS A 215 1.29 9.65 -15.71
N LYS A 216 1.93 9.59 -16.89
CA LYS A 216 3.35 9.19 -17.04
C LYS A 216 4.33 9.99 -16.16
N SER A 217 4.04 11.27 -15.92
CA SER A 217 4.88 12.13 -15.06
C SER A 217 4.84 11.75 -13.58
N VAL A 218 3.68 11.25 -13.11
CA VAL A 218 3.47 10.78 -11.74
C VAL A 218 4.10 9.41 -11.56
N LEU A 219 3.91 8.53 -12.55
CA LEU A 219 4.45 7.18 -12.56
C LEU A 219 5.96 7.16 -12.27
N ARG A 220 6.72 8.01 -12.96
CA ARG A 220 8.18 8.11 -12.78
C ARG A 220 8.56 8.49 -11.35
N GLN A 221 7.82 9.39 -10.72
CA GLN A 221 8.11 9.88 -9.38
C GLN A 221 7.79 8.82 -8.31
N ILE A 222 6.63 8.17 -8.41
CA ILE A 222 6.22 7.08 -7.52
C ILE A 222 7.28 5.96 -7.52
N TRP A 223 7.66 5.49 -8.71
CA TRP A 223 8.63 4.40 -8.82
C TRP A 223 10.02 4.81 -8.39
N TRP A 224 10.42 6.07 -8.63
CA TRP A 224 11.69 6.55 -8.12
C TRP A 224 11.74 6.45 -6.59
N TYR A 225 10.67 6.83 -5.89
CA TYR A 225 10.57 6.66 -4.45
C TYR A 225 10.63 5.19 -4.01
N PHE A 226 9.80 4.32 -4.61
CA PHE A 226 9.79 2.89 -4.25
C PHE A 226 11.07 2.13 -4.60
N PHE A 227 11.86 2.59 -5.58
CA PHE A 227 13.09 1.91 -5.99
C PHE A 227 14.35 2.45 -5.30
N TYR A 228 14.36 3.70 -4.85
CA TYR A 228 15.59 4.39 -4.45
C TYR A 228 15.54 5.07 -3.08
N CYS A 229 14.37 5.18 -2.43
CA CYS A 229 14.23 5.84 -1.13
C CYS A 229 13.90 4.89 0.03
N GLU A 230 13.78 3.58 -0.21
CA GLU A 230 13.72 2.52 0.82
C GLU A 230 15.06 1.77 0.97
#